data_AF-A0A959R1S7-F1
#
_entry.id   AF-A0A959R1S7-F1
#
_cell.length_a   1.000
_cell.length_b   1.000
_cell.length_c   1.000
_cell.angle_alpha   90.00
_cell.angle_beta   90.00
_cell.angle_gamma   90.00
#
_symmetry.space_group_name_H-M   'P 1'
#
loop_
_entity.id
_entity.type
_entity.pdbx_description
1 polymer ?
#
loop_
_entity_poly.entity_id
_entity_poly.type
_entity_poly.pdbx_seq_one_letter_code
_entity_poly.pdbx_strand_id
1 'polypeptide(L)'
;MITRDLPFGELLGQLYYEGHPALWYFYLKPWTWLPGTDVFIFQLAHSIPVVAVFYLLICRFPLALWLSLLLPLGYIVFFEYGLVNRGYVLVMLLAFLSSLELSRKKPRPLLLGALILLLCQTEVYGLFMAGAFGLYYLRKSGWQNAWKQQAFKATVAGGLLGGLLFITTVYPKSNADIAANAYPDQPFAAAHLASVFQGTHVNTYWLGAVPDTNAFGTSGLGIVLSFLVLFSLMYLYRKNQAVLLAFLFFQLAFFLFSLLVYPGGVRHWGCAMVFWIALLPLLAKDQQKLPIPELLILLSVLGFQLYYNALGLVKEIKYPFTNAKAAALFIEENTNDAVPVLAMNKFLCTPIVGYLERPVYALPEGTPFSFFRWAEKIYVPSAQELDLFGQYYKEYKQQEQMVVISGEAIDINRYTNLRLWKTFESYSIKNESFYLYLLGSGTVQR
;
A
#
# COMPACT_ATOMS: atom_id res chain seq x y z
N MET A 1 6.63 9.74 9.58
CA MET A 1 7.08 11.11 9.28
C MET A 1 5.88 12.06 9.14
N ILE A 2 5.01 11.95 8.13
CA ILE A 2 3.81 12.81 7.98
C ILE A 2 2.99 12.94 9.28
N THR A 3 2.62 11.83 9.90
CA THR A 3 1.81 11.79 11.13
C THR A 3 2.55 12.35 12.35
N ARG A 4 3.89 12.25 12.38
CA ARG A 4 4.73 12.79 13.46
C ARG A 4 4.81 14.30 13.34
N ASP A 5 5.14 14.79 12.14
CA ASP A 5 5.55 16.17 11.92
C ASP A 5 4.36 17.13 11.81
N LEU A 6 3.18 16.68 11.37
CA LEU A 6 2.01 17.54 11.18
C LEU A 6 0.98 17.44 12.31
N PRO A 7 0.38 18.57 12.76
CA PRO A 7 -0.76 18.54 13.69
C PRO A 7 -2.03 17.99 13.01
N PHE A 8 -3.03 17.59 13.80
CA PHE A 8 -4.28 16.99 13.30
C PHE A 8 -5.00 17.85 12.24
N GLY A 9 -5.03 19.17 12.43
CA GLY A 9 -5.70 20.09 11.49
C GLY A 9 -5.02 20.15 10.13
N GLU A 10 -3.69 20.09 10.11
CA GLU A 10 -2.90 20.10 8.86
C GLU A 10 -2.86 18.73 8.19
N LEU A 11 -3.02 17.65 8.96
CA LEU A 11 -3.02 16.30 8.43
C LEU A 11 -4.12 16.11 7.37
N LEU A 12 -5.34 16.59 7.63
CA LEU A 12 -6.43 16.56 6.64
C LEU A 12 -6.08 17.32 5.36
N GLY A 13 -5.41 18.47 5.49
CA GLY A 13 -4.92 19.25 4.36
C GLY A 13 -3.76 18.58 3.62
N GLN A 14 -2.97 17.75 4.30
CA GLN A 14 -1.86 17.00 3.71
C GLN A 14 -2.34 15.75 2.95
N LEU A 15 -3.39 15.07 3.40
CA LEU A 15 -3.95 13.87 2.72
C LEU A 15 -4.30 14.13 1.26
N TYR A 16 -4.71 15.36 0.97
CA TYR A 16 -4.94 15.88 -0.36
C TYR A 16 -3.76 15.67 -1.32
N TYR A 17 -2.53 15.69 -0.81
CA TYR A 17 -1.29 15.51 -1.57
C TYR A 17 -0.74 14.08 -1.53
N GLU A 18 -1.37 13.16 -0.80
CA GLU A 18 -0.90 11.78 -0.62
C GLU A 18 -1.68 10.77 -1.47
N GLY A 19 -2.91 11.12 -1.88
CA GLY A 19 -3.78 10.21 -2.64
C GLY A 19 -4.31 9.02 -1.82
N HIS A 20 -4.16 9.06 -0.48
CA HIS A 20 -4.64 8.02 0.43
C HIS A 20 -5.69 8.57 1.42
N PRO A 21 -6.72 7.77 1.78
CA PRO A 21 -7.71 8.14 2.78
C PRO A 21 -7.17 8.36 4.19
N ALA A 22 -7.98 9.04 5.01
CA ALA A 22 -7.55 9.59 6.29
C ALA A 22 -7.31 8.56 7.40
N LEU A 23 -7.96 7.39 7.36
CA LEU A 23 -8.08 6.52 8.54
C LEU A 23 -6.72 6.03 9.05
N TRP A 24 -5.81 5.65 8.15
CA TRP A 24 -4.49 5.17 8.53
C TRP A 24 -3.69 6.24 9.29
N TYR A 25 -3.72 7.47 8.80
CA TYR A 25 -2.98 8.58 9.39
C TYR A 25 -3.58 8.99 10.74
N PHE A 26 -4.91 9.05 10.85
CA PHE A 26 -5.58 9.28 12.12
C PHE A 26 -5.36 8.16 13.11
N TYR A 27 -5.29 6.91 12.65
CA TYR A 27 -4.96 5.78 13.49
C TYR A 27 -3.55 5.90 14.07
N LEU A 28 -2.57 6.31 13.25
CA LEU A 28 -1.17 6.46 13.66
C LEU A 28 -0.91 7.70 14.53
N LYS A 29 -1.67 8.79 14.38
CA LYS A 29 -1.37 10.06 15.05
C LYS A 29 -1.29 9.97 16.58
N PRO A 30 -2.20 9.29 17.30
CA PRO A 30 -2.08 9.15 18.76
C PRO A 30 -0.81 8.41 19.21
N TRP A 31 -0.27 7.52 18.37
CA TRP A 31 0.95 6.76 18.69
C TRP A 31 2.18 7.65 18.74
N THR A 32 2.19 8.77 18.00
CA THR A 32 3.33 9.70 17.99
C THR A 32 3.52 10.44 19.31
N TRP A 33 2.59 10.28 20.26
CA TRP A 33 2.71 10.85 21.60
C TRP A 33 3.42 9.92 22.59
N LEU A 34 3.68 8.67 22.21
CA LEU A 34 4.41 7.73 23.04
C LEU A 34 5.92 7.99 22.96
N PRO A 35 6.66 7.79 24.06
CA PRO A 35 8.12 7.88 24.02
C PRO A 35 8.72 6.67 23.30
N GLY A 36 9.74 6.89 22.46
CA GLY A 36 10.48 5.85 21.74
C GLY A 36 10.84 6.25 20.31
N THR A 37 11.51 5.35 19.58
CA THR A 37 11.80 5.56 18.16
C THR A 37 10.55 5.35 17.31
N ASP A 38 10.36 6.18 16.28
CA ASP A 38 9.18 6.10 15.40
C ASP A 38 9.02 4.73 14.76
N VAL A 39 10.14 4.09 14.39
CA VAL A 39 10.16 2.75 13.78
C VAL A 39 9.50 1.73 14.71
N PHE A 40 9.88 1.73 15.99
CA PHE A 40 9.33 0.80 16.97
C PHE A 40 7.85 1.09 17.26
N ILE A 41 7.52 2.36 17.50
CA ILE A 41 6.15 2.79 17.83
C ILE A 41 5.19 2.46 16.70
N PHE A 42 5.54 2.77 15.45
CA PHE A 42 4.66 2.48 14.32
C PHE A 42 4.57 0.98 14.03
N GLN A 43 5.62 0.20 14.28
CA GLN A 43 5.54 -1.27 14.17
C GLN A 43 4.60 -1.85 15.23
N LEU A 44 4.66 -1.33 16.46
CA LEU A 44 3.74 -1.71 17.53
C LEU A 44 2.29 -1.35 17.16
N ALA A 45 2.07 -0.11 16.70
CA ALA A 45 0.77 0.35 16.22
C ALA A 45 0.23 -0.55 15.11
N HIS A 46 1.06 -0.98 14.16
CA HIS A 46 0.66 -1.88 13.08
C HIS A 46 0.33 -3.30 13.58
N SER A 47 1.05 -3.81 14.58
CA SER A 47 0.84 -5.19 15.05
C SER A 47 -0.52 -5.43 15.70
N ILE A 48 -1.15 -4.41 16.29
CA ILE A 48 -2.47 -4.52 16.93
C ILE A 48 -3.58 -4.95 15.96
N PRO A 49 -3.83 -4.24 14.83
CA PRO A 49 -4.81 -4.67 13.85
C PRO A 49 -4.42 -6.00 13.19
N VAL A 50 -3.13 -6.33 13.06
CA VAL A 50 -2.69 -7.66 12.57
C VAL A 50 -3.14 -8.77 13.52
N VAL A 51 -2.88 -8.64 14.82
CA VAL A 51 -3.33 -9.60 15.83
C VAL A 51 -4.85 -9.73 15.83
N ALA A 52 -5.57 -8.61 15.68
CA ALA A 52 -7.03 -8.63 15.55
C ALA A 52 -7.48 -9.40 14.30
N VAL A 53 -6.85 -9.18 13.15
CA VAL A 53 -7.14 -9.92 11.90
C VAL A 53 -6.91 -11.42 12.09
N PHE A 54 -5.79 -11.81 12.71
CA PHE A 54 -5.47 -13.22 12.95
C PHE A 54 -6.47 -13.86 13.91
N TYR A 55 -6.85 -13.15 14.98
CA TYR A 55 -7.91 -13.58 15.89
C TYR A 55 -9.24 -13.76 15.18
N LEU A 56 -9.62 -12.85 14.27
CA LEU A 56 -10.85 -12.99 13.50
C LEU A 56 -10.82 -14.24 12.61
N LEU A 57 -9.73 -14.48 11.88
CA LEU A 57 -9.59 -15.62 10.98
C LEU A 57 -9.57 -16.97 11.73
N ILE A 58 -8.87 -17.03 12.87
CA ILE A 58 -8.70 -18.28 13.62
C ILE A 58 -9.92 -18.57 14.50
N CYS A 59 -10.45 -17.54 15.19
CA CYS A 59 -11.40 -17.73 16.28
C CYS A 59 -12.84 -17.29 15.96
N ARG A 60 -13.07 -16.43 14.95
CA ARG A 60 -14.40 -15.87 14.68
C ARG A 60 -14.98 -16.26 13.33
N PHE A 61 -14.13 -16.49 12.34
CA PHE A 61 -14.55 -16.93 11.03
C PHE A 61 -15.07 -18.38 11.11
N PRO A 62 -16.29 -18.65 10.61
CA PRO A 62 -16.90 -19.98 10.64
C PRO A 62 -16.29 -20.92 9.59
N LEU A 63 -14.99 -21.20 9.68
CA LEU A 63 -14.24 -21.98 8.70
C LEU A 63 -13.79 -23.32 9.28
N ALA A 64 -13.46 -24.26 8.40
CA ALA A 64 -12.81 -25.50 8.80
C ALA A 64 -11.44 -25.19 9.43
N LEU A 65 -11.03 -25.95 10.45
CA LEU A 65 -9.82 -25.69 11.23
C LEU A 65 -8.57 -25.50 10.35
N TRP A 66 -8.37 -26.37 9.37
CA TRP A 66 -7.22 -26.27 8.45
C TRP A 66 -7.23 -24.93 7.67
N LEU A 67 -8.41 -24.46 7.24
CA LEU A 67 -8.55 -23.21 6.50
C LEU A 67 -8.31 -22.01 7.41
N SER A 68 -8.84 -22.04 8.63
CA SER A 68 -8.60 -21.03 9.67
C SER A 68 -7.12 -20.89 10.04
N LEU A 69 -6.35 -21.99 9.97
CA LEU A 69 -4.92 -22.00 10.27
C LEU A 69 -4.04 -21.61 9.08
N LEU A 70 -4.41 -22.00 7.85
CA LEU A 70 -3.60 -21.73 6.66
C LEU A 70 -3.84 -20.34 6.06
N LEU A 71 -5.05 -19.79 6.14
CA LEU A 71 -5.36 -18.45 5.60
C LEU A 71 -4.47 -17.34 6.18
N PRO A 72 -4.25 -17.25 7.52
CA PRO A 72 -3.37 -16.24 8.10
C PRO A 72 -1.91 -16.35 7.66
N LEU A 73 -1.49 -17.52 7.14
CA LEU A 73 -0.12 -17.80 6.72
C LEU A 73 0.12 -17.56 5.22
N GLY A 74 -0.91 -17.18 4.46
CA GLY A 74 -0.76 -16.83 3.05
C GLY A 74 0.00 -15.52 2.85
N TYR A 75 0.72 -15.37 1.74
CA TYR A 75 1.60 -14.22 1.48
C TYR A 75 0.90 -12.86 1.67
N ILE A 76 -0.29 -12.67 1.10
CA ILE A 76 -0.99 -11.37 1.21
C ILE A 76 -1.34 -11.03 2.66
N VAL A 77 -1.83 -12.01 3.44
CA VAL A 77 -2.29 -11.78 4.82
C VAL A 77 -1.10 -11.67 5.79
N PHE A 78 -0.14 -12.58 5.68
CA PHE A 78 1.00 -12.67 6.58
C PHE A 78 2.09 -11.65 6.24
N PHE A 79 2.60 -11.71 5.00
CA PHE A 79 3.78 -10.95 4.61
C PHE A 79 3.41 -9.54 4.16
N GLU A 80 2.61 -9.42 3.10
CA GLU A 80 2.38 -8.13 2.45
C GLU A 80 1.60 -7.16 3.34
N TYR A 81 0.59 -7.63 4.07
CA TYR A 81 -0.23 -6.78 4.94
C TYR A 81 -0.03 -7.01 6.45
N GLY A 82 0.66 -8.10 6.84
CA GLY A 82 0.94 -8.41 8.25
C GLY A 82 2.32 -7.94 8.71
N LEU A 83 3.34 -8.11 7.87
CA LEU A 83 4.73 -7.77 8.18
C LEU A 83 5.09 -6.36 7.72
N VAL A 84 4.75 -6.02 6.47
CA VAL A 84 5.06 -4.70 5.89
C VAL A 84 4.11 -3.65 6.44
N ASN A 85 4.64 -2.69 7.20
CA ASN A 85 3.87 -1.68 7.92
C ASN A 85 3.13 -0.71 6.98
N ARG A 86 1.84 -0.95 6.74
CA ARG A 86 0.98 -0.17 5.84
C ARG A 86 -0.49 -0.18 6.26
N GLY A 87 -1.27 0.77 5.72
CA GLY A 87 -2.70 0.90 5.99
C GLY A 87 -3.59 -0.26 5.53
N TYR A 88 -3.11 -1.17 4.67
CA TYR A 88 -3.89 -2.31 4.15
C TYR A 88 -4.39 -3.27 5.24
N VAL A 89 -3.72 -3.32 6.40
CA VAL A 89 -4.21 -4.10 7.54
C VAL A 89 -5.60 -3.62 8.02
N LEU A 90 -5.89 -2.32 7.90
CA LEU A 90 -7.21 -1.77 8.24
C LEU A 90 -8.27 -2.16 7.22
N VAL A 91 -7.90 -2.32 5.94
CA VAL A 91 -8.80 -2.88 4.90
C VAL A 91 -9.22 -4.29 5.30
N MET A 92 -8.26 -5.15 5.67
CA MET A 92 -8.53 -6.51 6.16
C MET A 92 -9.45 -6.50 7.37
N LEU A 93 -9.08 -5.75 8.41
CA LEU A 93 -9.80 -5.71 9.67
C LEU A 93 -11.27 -5.28 9.46
N LEU A 94 -11.49 -4.17 8.75
CA LEU A 94 -12.82 -3.61 8.56
C LEU A 94 -13.67 -4.42 7.59
N ALA A 95 -13.08 -5.01 6.54
CA ALA A 95 -13.79 -5.93 5.66
C ALA A 95 -14.24 -7.19 6.40
N PHE A 96 -13.38 -7.75 7.26
CA PHE A 96 -13.68 -8.96 8.03
C PHE A 96 -14.74 -8.69 9.11
N LEU A 97 -14.64 -7.57 9.84
CA LEU A 97 -15.67 -7.16 10.79
C LEU A 97 -17.01 -6.88 10.11
N SER A 98 -17.01 -6.21 8.96
CA SER A 98 -18.23 -5.93 8.18
C SER A 98 -18.90 -7.23 7.73
N SER A 99 -18.12 -8.17 7.20
CA SER A 99 -18.61 -9.49 6.78
C SER A 99 -19.19 -10.29 7.95
N LEU A 100 -18.50 -10.34 9.08
CA LEU A 100 -19.00 -11.02 10.28
C LEU A 100 -20.31 -10.39 10.78
N GLU A 101 -20.42 -9.07 10.78
CA GLU A 101 -21.67 -8.40 11.15
C GLU A 101 -22.81 -8.68 10.16
N LEU A 102 -22.52 -8.72 8.85
CA LEU A 102 -23.47 -9.10 7.78
C LEU A 102 -23.91 -10.56 7.83
N SER A 103 -23.05 -11.45 8.34
CA SER A 103 -23.34 -12.87 8.51
C SER A 103 -24.38 -13.13 9.61
N ARG A 104 -24.55 -12.19 10.56
CA ARG A 104 -25.49 -12.32 11.68
C ARG A 104 -26.94 -12.48 11.18
N LYS A 105 -27.76 -13.14 12.01
CA LYS A 105 -29.21 -13.23 11.74
C LYS A 105 -29.88 -11.84 11.81
N LYS A 106 -29.43 -11.01 12.74
CA LYS A 106 -29.87 -9.62 12.93
C LYS A 106 -28.63 -8.73 13.04
N PRO A 107 -28.13 -8.16 11.93
CA PRO A 107 -27.01 -7.23 11.96
C PRO A 107 -27.37 -5.98 12.77
N ARG A 108 -26.42 -5.44 13.54
CA ARG A 108 -26.59 -4.20 14.29
C ARG A 108 -26.42 -3.01 13.34
N PRO A 109 -27.47 -2.21 13.10
CA PRO A 109 -27.44 -1.20 12.05
C PRO A 109 -26.31 -0.17 12.23
N LEU A 110 -26.20 0.43 13.41
CA LEU A 110 -25.22 1.48 13.68
C LEU A 110 -23.78 0.98 13.52
N LEU A 111 -23.48 -0.21 14.06
CA LEU A 111 -22.15 -0.78 13.92
C LEU A 111 -21.83 -1.10 12.46
N LEU A 112 -22.77 -1.73 11.73
CA LEU A 112 -22.54 -2.06 10.33
C LEU A 112 -22.34 -0.80 9.48
N GLY A 113 -23.14 0.24 9.69
CA GLY A 113 -22.96 1.54 9.02
C GLY A 113 -21.61 2.18 9.33
N ALA A 114 -21.20 2.17 10.60
CA ALA A 114 -19.90 2.70 11.01
C ALA A 114 -18.71 1.90 10.42
N LEU A 115 -18.78 0.57 10.42
CA LEU A 115 -17.75 -0.29 9.82
C LEU A 115 -17.62 -0.04 8.32
N ILE A 116 -18.74 0.11 7.60
CA ILE A 116 -18.75 0.41 6.17
C ILE A 116 -18.19 1.81 5.89
N LEU A 117 -18.56 2.81 6.69
CA LEU A 117 -18.00 4.16 6.58
C LEU A 117 -16.48 4.14 6.77
N LEU A 118 -15.99 3.49 7.83
CA LEU A 118 -14.56 3.38 8.11
C LEU A 118 -13.83 2.58 7.02
N LEU A 119 -14.45 1.53 6.47
CA LEU A 119 -13.88 0.76 5.36
C LEU A 119 -13.68 1.65 4.14
N CYS A 120 -14.64 2.52 3.81
CA CYS A 120 -14.48 3.52 2.77
C CYS A 120 -13.34 4.50 3.03
N GLN A 121 -12.87 4.65 4.28
CA GLN A 121 -11.78 5.55 4.67
C GLN A 121 -10.42 4.85 4.78
N THR A 122 -10.29 3.63 4.26
CA THR A 122 -9.01 2.90 4.22
C THR A 122 -8.26 3.10 2.92
N GLU A 123 -8.83 2.59 1.83
CA GLU A 123 -8.31 2.64 0.46
C GLU A 123 -9.50 2.69 -0.52
N VAL A 124 -9.25 3.03 -1.78
CA VAL A 124 -10.28 3.01 -2.84
C VAL A 124 -10.99 1.66 -2.93
N TYR A 125 -10.26 0.56 -2.70
CA TYR A 125 -10.80 -0.79 -2.69
C TYR A 125 -11.85 -1.00 -1.60
N GLY A 126 -11.75 -0.28 -0.48
CA GLY A 126 -12.76 -0.28 0.58
C GLY A 126 -14.12 0.24 0.11
N LEU A 127 -14.15 1.21 -0.81
CA LEU A 127 -15.39 1.67 -1.45
C LEU A 127 -16.03 0.57 -2.29
N PHE A 128 -15.22 -0.17 -3.04
CA PHE A 128 -15.72 -1.28 -3.87
C PHE A 128 -16.29 -2.39 -2.98
N MET A 129 -15.60 -2.72 -1.88
CA MET A 129 -16.09 -3.69 -0.89
C MET A 129 -17.39 -3.21 -0.22
N ALA A 130 -17.50 -1.93 0.11
CA ALA A 130 -18.72 -1.35 0.68
C ALA A 130 -19.92 -1.48 -0.28
N GLY A 131 -19.73 -1.14 -1.56
CA GLY A 131 -20.73 -1.35 -2.62
C GLY A 131 -21.11 -2.82 -2.76
N ALA A 132 -20.13 -3.72 -2.80
CA ALA A 132 -20.34 -5.15 -2.90
C ALA A 132 -21.11 -5.72 -1.70
N PHE A 133 -20.81 -5.27 -0.48
CA PHE A 133 -21.56 -5.65 0.72
C PHE A 133 -22.99 -5.12 0.72
N GLY A 134 -23.22 -3.90 0.23
CA GLY A 134 -24.56 -3.37 0.00
C GLY A 134 -25.35 -4.23 -0.99
N LEU A 135 -24.72 -4.61 -2.11
CA LEU A 135 -25.31 -5.48 -3.13
C LEU A 135 -25.62 -6.89 -2.59
N TYR A 136 -24.72 -7.46 -1.79
CA TYR A 136 -24.95 -8.71 -1.06
C TYR A 136 -26.19 -8.61 -0.18
N TYR A 137 -26.28 -7.56 0.66
CA TYR A 137 -27.41 -7.38 1.58
C TYR A 137 -28.72 -7.26 0.81
N LEU A 138 -28.73 -6.42 -0.24
CA LEU A 138 -29.89 -6.19 -1.11
C LEU A 138 -30.36 -7.50 -1.75
N ARG A 139 -29.45 -8.27 -2.34
CA ARG A 139 -29.78 -9.54 -3.00
C ARG A 139 -30.23 -10.63 -2.04
N LYS A 140 -29.63 -10.69 -0.84
CA LYS A 140 -29.99 -11.62 0.24
C LYS A 140 -31.39 -11.34 0.80
N SER A 141 -31.73 -10.06 0.97
CA SER A 141 -33.00 -9.65 1.58
C SER A 141 -34.14 -9.51 0.57
N GLY A 142 -33.82 -9.28 -0.70
CA GLY A 142 -34.76 -8.84 -1.72
C GLY A 142 -35.02 -7.34 -1.64
N TRP A 143 -35.20 -6.69 -2.80
CA TRP A 143 -35.24 -5.22 -2.92
C TRP A 143 -36.19 -4.55 -1.91
N GLN A 144 -37.48 -4.92 -1.93
CA GLN A 144 -38.50 -4.29 -1.08
C GLN A 144 -38.26 -4.53 0.42
N ASN A 145 -37.77 -5.71 0.79
CA ASN A 145 -37.53 -6.06 2.18
C ASN A 145 -36.23 -5.47 2.72
N ALA A 146 -35.21 -5.27 1.88
CA ALA A 146 -33.96 -4.64 2.26
C ALA A 146 -34.22 -3.22 2.78
N TRP A 147 -35.00 -2.41 2.05
CA TRP A 147 -35.32 -1.03 2.43
C TRP A 147 -36.19 -0.91 3.69
N LYS A 148 -36.81 -1.99 4.17
CA LYS A 148 -37.49 -2.02 5.47
C LYS A 148 -36.52 -2.26 6.64
N GLN A 149 -35.35 -2.83 6.38
CA GLN A 149 -34.38 -3.19 7.41
C GLN A 149 -33.44 -2.02 7.72
N GLN A 150 -33.35 -1.66 9.00
CA GLN A 150 -32.47 -0.59 9.45
C GLN A 150 -30.99 -0.85 9.14
N ALA A 151 -30.56 -2.10 9.18
CA ALA A 151 -29.17 -2.45 8.88
C ALA A 151 -28.79 -2.17 7.42
N PHE A 152 -29.68 -2.44 6.47
CA PHE A 152 -29.45 -2.09 5.06
C PHE A 152 -29.38 -0.56 4.87
N LYS A 153 -30.32 0.19 5.47
CA LYS A 153 -30.28 1.67 5.44
C LYS A 153 -28.97 2.21 6.00
N ALA A 154 -28.50 1.65 7.11
CA ALA A 154 -27.23 2.04 7.73
C ALA A 154 -26.02 1.69 6.86
N THR A 155 -26.02 0.54 6.17
CA THR A 155 -25.00 0.19 5.17
C THR A 155 -24.97 1.21 4.03
N VAL A 156 -26.13 1.58 3.48
CA VAL A 156 -26.22 2.60 2.41
C VAL A 156 -25.77 3.97 2.92
N ALA A 157 -26.24 4.40 4.08
CA ALA A 157 -25.86 5.68 4.67
C ALA A 157 -24.35 5.75 4.99
N GLY A 158 -23.79 4.69 5.58
CA GLY A 158 -22.35 4.58 5.85
C GLY A 158 -21.52 4.57 4.57
N GLY A 159 -21.98 3.86 3.53
CA GLY A 159 -21.31 3.82 2.23
C GLY A 159 -21.35 5.17 1.52
N LEU A 160 -22.50 5.86 1.50
CA LEU A 160 -22.63 7.18 0.88
C LEU A 160 -21.82 8.25 1.63
N LEU A 161 -21.93 8.30 2.96
CA LEU A 161 -21.15 9.24 3.77
C LEU A 161 -19.65 8.96 3.67
N GLY A 162 -19.26 7.69 3.74
CA GLY A 162 -17.87 7.26 3.57
C GLY A 162 -17.31 7.58 2.19
N GLY A 163 -18.11 7.41 1.13
CA GLY A 163 -17.74 7.76 -0.24
C GLY A 163 -17.61 9.27 -0.45
N LEU A 164 -18.53 10.05 0.10
CA LEU A 164 -18.47 11.51 0.07
C LEU A 164 -17.20 12.01 0.76
N LEU A 165 -16.91 11.51 1.97
CA LEU A 165 -15.70 11.85 2.71
C LEU A 165 -14.44 11.44 1.93
N PHE A 166 -14.42 10.24 1.35
CA PHE A 166 -13.29 9.77 0.54
C PHE A 166 -13.01 10.72 -0.63
N ILE A 167 -14.04 11.12 -1.37
CA ILE A 167 -13.87 12.07 -2.50
C ILE A 167 -13.28 13.38 -1.99
N THR A 168 -13.76 13.90 -0.85
CA THR A 168 -13.24 15.16 -0.31
C THR A 168 -11.80 15.08 0.19
N THR A 169 -11.34 13.91 0.64
CA THR A 169 -9.98 13.75 1.20
C THR A 169 -8.96 13.27 0.17
N VAL A 170 -9.38 12.49 -0.83
CA VAL A 170 -8.48 11.81 -1.77
C VAL A 170 -8.47 12.43 -3.16
N TYR A 171 -9.58 13.02 -3.62
CA TYR A 171 -9.66 13.51 -4.99
C TYR A 171 -8.70 14.69 -5.20
N PRO A 172 -7.64 14.53 -6.01
CA PRO A 172 -6.63 15.56 -6.17
C PRO A 172 -7.25 16.73 -6.95
N LYS A 173 -7.24 17.94 -6.38
CA LYS A 173 -7.51 19.18 -7.15
C LYS A 173 -6.21 19.65 -7.82
N SER A 174 -5.48 18.75 -8.48
CA SER A 174 -4.22 19.14 -9.10
C SER A 174 -4.47 20.07 -10.28
N ASN A 175 -3.46 20.90 -10.59
CA ASN A 175 -3.35 21.54 -11.90
C ASN A 175 -3.44 20.46 -13.00
N ALA A 176 -4.04 20.80 -14.15
CA ALA A 176 -4.41 19.88 -15.22
C ALA A 176 -3.27 18.94 -15.69
N ASP A 177 -2.02 19.38 -15.55
CA ASP A 177 -0.82 18.65 -16.01
C ASP A 177 -0.47 17.40 -15.18
N ILE A 178 -0.78 17.37 -13.88
CA ILE A 178 -0.49 16.21 -13.01
C ILE A 178 -1.55 15.13 -13.20
N ALA A 179 -2.79 15.53 -13.44
CA ALA A 179 -3.87 14.61 -13.78
C ALA A 179 -3.59 13.92 -15.12
N ALA A 180 -3.07 14.63 -16.12
CA ALA A 180 -2.78 14.07 -17.44
C ALA A 180 -1.76 12.92 -17.44
N ASN A 181 -0.76 12.93 -16.55
CA ASN A 181 0.27 11.88 -16.44
C ASN A 181 -0.09 10.76 -15.44
N ALA A 182 -1.16 10.92 -14.65
CA ALA A 182 -1.56 9.95 -13.63
C ALA A 182 -2.40 8.80 -14.19
N TYR A 183 -3.03 9.00 -15.36
CA TYR A 183 -3.92 8.03 -15.99
C TYR A 183 -3.22 7.28 -17.13
N PRO A 184 -3.59 6.01 -17.39
CA PRO A 184 -3.06 5.28 -18.53
C PRO A 184 -3.44 5.96 -19.86
N ASP A 185 -2.46 6.20 -20.74
CA ASP A 185 -2.66 6.87 -22.04
C ASP A 185 -3.63 6.12 -22.97
N GLN A 186 -3.60 4.78 -22.94
CA GLN A 186 -4.44 3.90 -23.75
C GLN A 186 -5.08 2.81 -22.89
N PRO A 187 -6.11 3.15 -22.10
CA PRO A 187 -6.67 2.23 -21.10
C PRO A 187 -7.36 1.01 -21.74
N PHE A 188 -7.73 1.06 -23.02
CA PHE A 188 -8.38 -0.06 -23.72
C PHE A 188 -7.46 -0.79 -24.69
N ALA A 189 -6.15 -0.51 -24.68
CA ALA A 189 -5.20 -1.27 -25.47
C ALA A 189 -5.20 -2.74 -25.01
N ALA A 190 -5.16 -3.68 -25.97
CA ALA A 190 -5.23 -5.12 -25.69
C ALA A 190 -4.13 -5.59 -24.72
N ALA A 191 -2.91 -5.05 -24.84
CA ALA A 191 -1.80 -5.35 -23.94
C ALA A 191 -2.06 -4.86 -22.50
N HIS A 192 -2.67 -3.68 -22.34
CA HIS A 192 -3.02 -3.13 -21.03
C HIS A 192 -4.15 -3.93 -20.36
N LEU A 193 -5.20 -4.26 -21.13
CA LEU A 193 -6.29 -5.13 -20.69
C LEU A 193 -5.76 -6.49 -20.22
N ALA A 194 -4.87 -7.10 -21.00
CA ALA A 194 -4.23 -8.36 -20.65
C ALA A 194 -3.38 -8.23 -19.36
N SER A 195 -2.67 -7.12 -19.20
CA SER A 195 -1.84 -6.84 -18.02
C SER A 195 -2.68 -6.73 -16.75
N VAL A 196 -3.73 -5.90 -16.79
CA VAL A 196 -4.65 -5.74 -15.67
C VAL A 196 -5.36 -7.06 -15.36
N PHE A 197 -5.79 -7.82 -16.39
CA PHE A 197 -6.46 -9.10 -16.17
C PHE A 197 -5.54 -10.14 -15.51
N GLN A 198 -4.30 -10.27 -16.00
CA GLN A 198 -3.30 -11.18 -15.43
C GLN A 198 -2.94 -10.81 -13.99
N GLY A 199 -2.67 -9.51 -13.75
CA GLY A 199 -2.33 -8.97 -12.44
C GLY A 199 -3.41 -9.25 -11.39
N THR A 200 -4.66 -8.87 -11.70
CA THR A 200 -5.80 -8.97 -10.78
C THR A 200 -6.32 -10.39 -10.53
N HIS A 201 -5.85 -11.38 -11.30
CA HIS A 201 -6.29 -12.77 -11.19
C HIS A 201 -5.13 -13.71 -10.85
N VAL A 202 -4.39 -14.23 -11.83
CA VAL A 202 -3.38 -15.26 -11.55
C VAL A 202 -2.28 -14.75 -10.62
N ASN A 203 -1.78 -13.52 -10.80
CA ASN A 203 -0.78 -12.92 -9.90
C ASN A 203 -1.35 -12.52 -8.54
N THR A 204 -2.66 -12.64 -8.31
CA THR A 204 -3.29 -12.38 -7.02
C THR A 204 -3.54 -13.68 -6.27
N TYR A 205 -4.22 -14.62 -6.91
CA TYR A 205 -4.72 -15.84 -6.26
C TYR A 205 -3.72 -16.99 -6.33
N TRP A 206 -3.07 -17.17 -7.49
CA TRP A 206 -2.01 -18.15 -7.72
C TRP A 206 -0.65 -17.47 -7.83
N LEU A 207 -0.35 -16.64 -6.84
CA LEU A 207 0.86 -15.82 -6.81
C LEU A 207 2.11 -16.70 -6.95
N GLY A 208 2.97 -16.36 -7.92
CA GLY A 208 4.15 -17.13 -8.27
C GLY A 208 3.94 -18.22 -9.33
N ALA A 209 2.71 -18.49 -9.78
CA ALA A 209 2.45 -19.41 -10.90
C ALA A 209 2.98 -18.88 -12.25
N VAL A 210 3.02 -17.55 -12.39
CA VAL A 210 3.64 -16.83 -13.50
C VAL A 210 4.49 -15.68 -12.95
N PRO A 211 5.46 -15.17 -13.73
CA PRO A 211 6.22 -13.98 -13.35
C PRO A 211 5.32 -12.79 -12.99
N ASP A 212 5.86 -11.88 -12.19
CA ASP A 212 5.16 -10.66 -11.81
C ASP A 212 4.77 -9.84 -13.06
N THR A 213 3.49 -9.49 -13.19
CA THR A 213 2.99 -8.82 -14.39
C THR A 213 3.59 -7.41 -14.56
N ASN A 214 3.87 -6.69 -13.47
CA ASN A 214 4.43 -5.34 -13.58
C ASN A 214 5.90 -5.38 -14.02
N ALA A 215 6.66 -6.36 -13.54
CA ALA A 215 8.08 -6.47 -13.86
C ALA A 215 8.35 -7.17 -15.21
N PHE A 216 7.54 -8.18 -15.56
CA PHE A 216 7.82 -9.06 -16.71
C PHE A 216 6.74 -9.04 -17.79
N GLY A 217 5.67 -8.27 -17.60
CA GLY A 217 4.56 -8.18 -18.55
C GLY A 217 3.65 -9.41 -18.57
N THR A 218 2.87 -9.53 -19.64
CA THR A 218 1.83 -10.56 -19.80
C THR A 218 2.32 -11.76 -20.59
N SER A 219 1.75 -12.93 -20.30
CA SER A 219 2.00 -14.16 -21.06
C SER A 219 0.70 -14.87 -21.42
N GLY A 220 0.68 -15.62 -22.54
CA GLY A 220 -0.50 -16.41 -22.94
C GLY A 220 -0.93 -17.42 -21.86
N LEU A 221 0.04 -18.07 -21.20
CA LEU A 221 -0.22 -18.95 -20.06
C LEU A 221 -0.89 -18.18 -18.90
N GLY A 222 -0.38 -16.99 -18.55
CA GLY A 222 -0.94 -16.18 -17.48
C GLY A 222 -2.39 -15.76 -17.73
N ILE A 223 -2.76 -15.47 -18.98
CA ILE A 223 -4.16 -15.19 -19.35
C ILE A 223 -5.05 -16.42 -19.20
N VAL A 224 -4.60 -17.59 -19.67
CA VAL A 224 -5.35 -18.86 -19.51
C VAL A 224 -5.57 -19.18 -18.03
N LEU A 225 -4.52 -19.07 -17.21
CA LEU A 225 -4.63 -19.31 -15.76
C LEU A 225 -5.50 -18.26 -15.07
N SER A 226 -5.53 -17.02 -15.56
CA SER A 226 -6.41 -15.95 -15.03
C SER A 226 -7.88 -16.27 -15.26
N PHE A 227 -8.25 -16.76 -16.45
CA PHE A 227 -9.60 -17.27 -16.69
C PHE A 227 -9.92 -18.47 -15.80
N LEU A 228 -9.00 -19.42 -15.67
CA LEU A 228 -9.19 -20.60 -14.81
C LEU A 228 -9.44 -20.20 -13.35
N VAL A 229 -8.65 -19.25 -12.82
CA VAL A 229 -8.85 -18.68 -11.49
C VAL A 229 -10.23 -18.03 -11.39
N LEU A 230 -10.58 -17.11 -12.31
CA LEU A 230 -11.88 -16.43 -12.28
C LEU A 230 -13.05 -17.43 -12.26
N PHE A 231 -13.06 -18.40 -13.18
CA PHE A 231 -14.14 -19.38 -13.26
C PHE A 231 -14.16 -20.34 -12.06
N SER A 232 -13.01 -20.69 -11.48
CA SER A 232 -12.93 -21.49 -10.25
C SER A 232 -13.53 -20.75 -9.06
N LEU A 233 -13.22 -19.46 -8.91
CA LEU A 233 -13.79 -18.63 -7.84
C LEU A 233 -15.30 -18.40 -8.04
N MET A 234 -15.75 -18.20 -9.28
CA MET A 234 -17.18 -18.15 -9.59
C MET A 234 -17.88 -19.48 -9.26
N TYR A 235 -17.24 -20.61 -9.56
CA TYR A 235 -17.75 -21.94 -9.24
C TYR A 235 -17.91 -22.13 -7.73
N LEU A 236 -16.95 -21.67 -6.92
CA LEU A 236 -17.01 -21.71 -5.45
C LEU A 236 -18.28 -21.02 -4.91
N TYR A 237 -18.70 -19.91 -5.54
CA TYR A 237 -19.85 -19.11 -5.11
C TYR A 237 -21.16 -19.45 -5.81
N ARG A 238 -21.17 -20.38 -6.77
CA ARG A 238 -22.33 -20.65 -7.66
C ARG A 238 -23.65 -20.95 -6.94
N LYS A 239 -23.58 -21.56 -5.74
CA LYS A 239 -24.77 -21.92 -4.94
C LYS A 239 -25.37 -20.73 -4.18
N ASN A 240 -24.61 -19.65 -3.98
CA ASN A 240 -25.05 -18.47 -3.25
C ASN A 240 -24.95 -17.23 -4.16
N GLN A 241 -26.05 -16.94 -4.88
CA GLN A 241 -26.10 -15.85 -5.84
C GLN A 241 -25.83 -14.47 -5.22
N ALA A 242 -26.14 -14.26 -3.93
CA ALA A 242 -25.85 -12.99 -3.27
C ALA A 242 -24.33 -12.79 -3.09
N VAL A 243 -23.60 -13.84 -2.71
CA VAL A 243 -22.13 -13.80 -2.59
C VAL A 243 -21.49 -13.69 -3.97
N LEU A 244 -21.95 -14.47 -4.95
CA LEU A 244 -21.45 -14.40 -6.33
C LEU A 244 -21.64 -13.00 -6.92
N LEU A 245 -22.80 -12.38 -6.72
CA LEU A 245 -23.06 -11.03 -7.21
C LEU A 245 -22.13 -9.99 -6.58
N ALA A 246 -21.91 -10.09 -5.26
CA ALA A 246 -20.97 -9.21 -4.56
C ALA A 246 -19.52 -9.40 -5.05
N PHE A 247 -19.10 -10.65 -5.25
CA PHE A 247 -17.80 -10.98 -5.82
C PHE A 247 -17.63 -10.37 -7.22
N LEU A 248 -18.58 -10.61 -8.12
CA LEU A 248 -18.52 -10.10 -9.51
C LEU A 248 -18.55 -8.57 -9.56
N PHE A 249 -19.38 -7.94 -8.72
CA PHE A 249 -19.41 -6.48 -8.61
C PHE A 249 -18.04 -5.93 -8.18
N PHE A 250 -17.44 -6.51 -7.14
CA PHE A 250 -16.13 -6.10 -6.67
C PHE A 250 -15.06 -6.32 -7.76
N GLN A 251 -15.03 -7.49 -8.41
CA GLN A 251 -14.05 -7.78 -9.46
C GLN A 251 -14.19 -6.81 -10.63
N LEU A 252 -15.43 -6.47 -11.04
CA LEU A 252 -15.66 -5.49 -12.10
C LEU A 252 -15.19 -4.09 -11.68
N ALA A 253 -15.58 -3.62 -10.49
CA ALA A 253 -15.18 -2.30 -10.00
C ALA A 253 -13.66 -2.19 -9.85
N PHE A 254 -13.03 -3.23 -9.30
CA PHE A 254 -11.58 -3.33 -9.18
C PHE A 254 -10.91 -3.32 -10.56
N PHE A 255 -11.37 -4.15 -11.49
CA PHE A 255 -10.83 -4.24 -12.84
C PHE A 255 -10.94 -2.91 -13.57
N LEU A 256 -12.10 -2.24 -13.52
CA LEU A 256 -12.30 -0.93 -14.14
C LEU A 256 -11.40 0.14 -13.51
N PHE A 257 -11.24 0.14 -12.18
CA PHE A 257 -10.31 1.04 -11.53
C PHE A 257 -8.86 0.79 -11.95
N SER A 258 -8.44 -0.47 -12.03
CA SER A 258 -7.09 -0.80 -12.48
C SER A 258 -6.86 -0.49 -13.96
N LEU A 259 -7.91 -0.58 -14.76
CA LEU A 259 -7.85 -0.25 -16.18
C LEU A 259 -7.75 1.25 -16.42
N LEU A 260 -8.60 2.04 -15.74
CA LEU A 260 -8.83 3.44 -16.03
C LEU A 260 -8.01 4.40 -15.16
N VAL A 261 -7.59 3.96 -13.97
CA VAL A 261 -6.98 4.84 -12.97
C VAL A 261 -5.60 4.36 -12.58
N TYR A 262 -5.50 3.14 -12.03
CA TYR A 262 -4.25 2.70 -11.44
C TYR A 262 -4.05 1.18 -11.56
N PRO A 263 -3.19 0.71 -12.49
CA PRO A 263 -2.98 -0.72 -12.75
C PRO A 263 -2.58 -1.52 -11.52
N GLY A 264 -1.93 -0.85 -10.57
CA GLY A 264 -1.57 -1.44 -9.30
C GLY A 264 -0.38 -2.37 -9.43
N GLY A 265 -0.27 -3.29 -8.49
CA GLY A 265 0.76 -4.33 -8.38
C GLY A 265 0.34 -5.33 -7.31
N VAL A 266 1.17 -6.34 -7.01
CA VAL A 266 0.82 -7.43 -6.07
C VAL A 266 0.19 -6.91 -4.78
N ARG A 267 0.73 -5.84 -4.20
CA ARG A 267 0.18 -5.18 -3.01
C ARG A 267 -1.25 -4.69 -3.20
N HIS A 268 -1.55 -4.06 -4.32
CA HIS A 268 -2.87 -3.51 -4.61
C HIS A 268 -3.86 -4.63 -4.95
N TRP A 269 -3.42 -5.58 -5.78
CA TRP A 269 -4.22 -6.73 -6.17
C TRP A 269 -4.57 -7.64 -4.99
N GLY A 270 -3.73 -7.65 -3.94
CA GLY A 270 -4.00 -8.29 -2.65
C GLY A 270 -5.35 -7.90 -2.02
N CYS A 271 -5.90 -6.71 -2.32
CA CYS A 271 -7.24 -6.34 -1.84
C CYS A 271 -8.34 -7.24 -2.42
N ALA A 272 -8.16 -7.82 -3.60
CA ALA A 272 -9.09 -8.80 -4.16
C ALA A 272 -9.01 -10.16 -3.43
N MET A 273 -7.81 -10.54 -2.96
CA MET A 273 -7.66 -11.68 -2.04
C MET A 273 -8.36 -11.39 -0.72
N VAL A 274 -8.17 -10.20 -0.13
CA VAL A 274 -8.84 -9.80 1.12
C VAL A 274 -10.36 -9.86 0.98
N PHE A 275 -10.91 -9.33 -0.12
CA PHE A 275 -12.36 -9.41 -0.32
C PHE A 275 -12.83 -10.86 -0.49
N TRP A 276 -12.10 -11.69 -1.24
CA TRP A 276 -12.39 -13.11 -1.37
C TRP A 276 -12.45 -13.82 0.00
N ILE A 277 -11.48 -13.54 0.89
CA ILE A 277 -11.48 -14.06 2.28
C ILE A 277 -12.69 -13.51 3.05
N ALA A 278 -12.98 -12.21 2.91
CA ALA A 278 -14.11 -11.56 3.57
C ALA A 278 -15.46 -12.16 3.13
N LEU A 279 -15.58 -12.79 1.97
CA LEU A 279 -16.81 -13.45 1.54
C LEU A 279 -17.03 -14.83 2.18
N LEU A 280 -15.99 -15.48 2.72
CA LEU A 280 -16.09 -16.84 3.24
C LEU A 280 -17.09 -16.99 4.42
N PRO A 281 -17.15 -16.10 5.41
CA PRO A 281 -18.17 -16.16 6.47
C PRO A 281 -19.60 -16.07 5.97
N LEU A 282 -19.82 -15.47 4.79
CA LEU A 282 -21.14 -15.30 4.19
C LEU A 282 -21.63 -16.59 3.49
N LEU A 283 -20.72 -17.54 3.22
CA LEU A 283 -21.02 -18.88 2.69
C LEU A 283 -21.30 -19.91 3.79
N ALA A 284 -20.64 -19.75 4.92
CA ALA A 284 -20.42 -20.82 5.90
C ALA A 284 -21.62 -21.26 6.74
N LYS A 285 -22.82 -20.72 6.50
CA LYS A 285 -24.00 -21.10 7.29
C LYS A 285 -24.46 -22.54 7.07
N ASP A 286 -24.07 -23.20 5.97
CA ASP A 286 -24.66 -24.48 5.55
C ASP A 286 -23.66 -25.61 5.20
N GLN A 287 -22.33 -25.43 5.34
CA GLN A 287 -21.37 -26.40 4.78
C GLN A 287 -20.30 -26.87 5.78
N GLN A 288 -20.66 -27.85 6.62
CA GLN A 288 -19.67 -28.58 7.45
C GLN A 288 -18.76 -29.51 6.63
N LYS A 289 -19.14 -29.85 5.38
CA LYS A 289 -18.32 -30.61 4.44
C LYS A 289 -18.34 -29.93 3.08
N LEU A 290 -17.18 -29.40 2.67
CA LEU A 290 -16.99 -28.87 1.31
C LEU A 290 -16.89 -30.05 0.33
N PRO A 291 -17.58 -30.01 -0.83
CA PRO A 291 -17.34 -31.01 -1.86
C PRO A 291 -15.91 -30.90 -2.40
N ILE A 292 -15.41 -32.00 -2.99
CA ILE A 292 -14.01 -32.13 -3.42
C ILE A 292 -13.57 -31.00 -4.37
N PRO A 293 -14.36 -30.61 -5.40
CA PRO A 293 -13.95 -29.53 -6.30
C PRO A 293 -13.74 -28.20 -5.56
N GLU A 294 -14.67 -27.81 -4.69
CA GLU A 294 -14.56 -26.60 -3.87
C GLU A 294 -13.33 -26.66 -2.94
N LEU A 295 -13.06 -27.82 -2.33
CA LEU A 295 -11.87 -28.04 -1.51
C LEU A 295 -10.57 -27.88 -2.32
N LEU A 296 -10.49 -28.48 -3.52
CA LEU A 296 -9.31 -28.37 -4.39
C LEU A 296 -9.05 -26.93 -4.83
N ILE A 297 -10.11 -26.16 -5.10
CA ILE A 297 -9.98 -24.73 -5.43
C ILE A 297 -9.36 -23.98 -4.24
N LEU A 298 -9.89 -24.16 -3.02
CA LEU A 298 -9.34 -23.51 -1.83
C LEU A 298 -7.88 -23.91 -1.57
N LEU A 299 -7.57 -25.20 -1.66
CA LEU A 299 -6.22 -25.71 -1.47
C LEU A 299 -5.25 -25.20 -2.54
N SER A 300 -5.70 -25.01 -3.78
CA SER A 300 -4.86 -24.45 -4.85
C SER A 300 -4.43 -23.01 -4.52
N VAL A 301 -5.39 -22.15 -4.16
CA VAL A 301 -5.12 -20.75 -3.79
C VAL A 301 -4.17 -20.71 -2.60
N LEU A 302 -4.46 -21.46 -1.55
CA LEU A 302 -3.61 -21.50 -0.35
C LEU A 302 -2.22 -22.06 -0.65
N GLY A 303 -2.10 -23.10 -1.47
CA GLY A 303 -0.82 -23.69 -1.85
C GLY A 303 0.12 -22.67 -2.48
N PHE A 304 -0.38 -21.89 -3.44
CA PHE A 304 0.40 -20.80 -4.04
C PHE A 304 0.72 -19.68 -3.05
N GLN A 305 -0.25 -19.28 -2.21
CA GLN A 305 -0.03 -18.23 -1.21
C GLN A 305 1.00 -18.63 -0.15
N LEU A 306 0.99 -19.88 0.31
CA LEU A 306 1.95 -20.41 1.28
C LEU A 306 3.34 -20.56 0.66
N TYR A 307 3.41 -21.08 -0.57
CA TYR A 307 4.65 -21.18 -1.32
C TYR A 307 5.31 -19.80 -1.49
N TYR A 308 4.54 -18.80 -1.95
CA TYR A 308 5.08 -17.47 -2.15
C TYR A 308 5.41 -16.76 -0.83
N ASN A 309 4.68 -17.04 0.25
CA ASN A 309 5.02 -16.57 1.60
C ASN A 309 6.39 -17.10 2.03
N ALA A 310 6.65 -18.40 1.84
CA ALA A 310 7.95 -18.99 2.16
C ALA A 310 9.09 -18.32 1.37
N LEU A 311 8.88 -18.04 0.08
CA LEU A 311 9.86 -17.29 -0.73
C LEU A 311 10.07 -15.86 -0.21
N GLY A 312 8.99 -15.17 0.16
CA GLY A 312 9.05 -13.82 0.74
C GLY A 312 9.86 -13.79 2.04
N LEU A 313 9.60 -14.73 2.95
CA LEU A 313 10.32 -14.84 4.21
C LEU A 313 11.80 -15.20 4.03
N VAL A 314 12.12 -16.09 3.10
CA VAL A 314 13.52 -16.39 2.76
C VAL A 314 14.24 -15.14 2.26
N LYS A 315 13.58 -14.32 1.43
CA LYS A 315 14.15 -13.05 0.96
C LYS A 315 14.33 -12.04 2.10
N GLU A 316 13.35 -11.90 2.98
CA GLU A 316 13.41 -11.01 4.16
C GLU A 316 14.56 -11.37 5.12
N ILE A 317 14.81 -12.67 5.32
CA ILE A 317 15.91 -13.13 6.17
C ILE A 317 17.27 -12.91 5.49
N LYS A 318 17.34 -13.14 4.17
CA LYS A 318 18.61 -13.16 3.44
C LYS A 318 19.09 -11.76 3.02
N TYR A 319 18.17 -10.84 2.73
CA TYR A 319 18.50 -9.56 2.13
C TYR A 319 17.89 -8.41 2.92
N PRO A 320 18.57 -7.24 2.99
CA PRO A 320 17.99 -6.07 3.61
C PRO A 320 16.75 -5.62 2.84
N PHE A 321 15.73 -5.18 3.56
CA PHE A 321 14.53 -4.62 2.93
C PHE A 321 14.85 -3.38 2.07
N THR A 322 15.79 -2.55 2.54
CA THR A 322 16.18 -1.26 1.97
C THR A 322 17.67 -1.02 2.18
N ASN A 323 18.35 -0.45 1.18
CA ASN A 323 19.74 0.00 1.33
C ASN A 323 19.85 1.33 2.09
N ALA A 324 18.73 2.03 2.29
CA ALA A 324 18.70 3.35 2.90
C ALA A 324 19.16 3.32 4.37
N LYS A 325 18.85 2.24 5.09
CA LYS A 325 19.30 2.04 6.47
C LYS A 325 20.81 1.99 6.57
N ALA A 326 21.46 1.23 5.68
CA ALA A 326 22.92 1.14 5.65
C ALA A 326 23.57 2.47 5.26
N ALA A 327 22.98 3.19 4.29
CA ALA A 327 23.42 4.51 3.90
C ALA A 327 23.30 5.55 5.03
N ALA A 328 22.18 5.56 5.76
CA ALA A 328 21.96 6.46 6.89
C ALA A 328 22.95 6.19 8.03
N LEU A 329 23.11 4.91 8.44
CA LEU A 329 24.06 4.53 9.49
C LEU A 329 25.50 4.92 9.12
N PHE A 330 25.89 4.73 7.86
CA PHE A 330 27.23 5.14 7.41
C PHE A 330 27.43 6.67 7.53
N ILE A 331 26.41 7.47 7.21
CA ILE A 331 26.46 8.93 7.37
C ILE A 331 26.62 9.29 8.85
N GLU A 332 25.84 8.68 9.74
CA GLU A 332 25.89 8.93 11.20
C GLU A 332 27.23 8.53 11.82
N GLU A 333 27.80 7.38 11.42
CA GLU A 333 29.06 6.87 11.96
C GLU A 333 30.28 7.68 11.48
N ASN A 334 30.18 8.34 10.32
CA ASN A 334 31.33 8.99 9.67
C ASN A 334 31.22 10.52 9.56
N THR A 335 30.14 11.13 10.06
CA THR A 335 29.99 12.60 10.14
C THR A 335 29.32 13.02 11.44
N ASN A 336 29.54 14.27 11.86
CA ASN A 336 28.81 14.87 12.98
C ASN A 336 27.56 15.64 12.50
N ASP A 337 26.68 16.04 13.43
CA ASP A 337 25.43 16.75 13.13
C ASP A 337 25.63 18.17 12.56
N ALA A 338 26.85 18.73 12.63
CA ALA A 338 27.14 20.01 12.02
C ALA A 338 27.30 19.90 10.50
N VAL A 339 27.69 18.73 9.98
CA VAL A 339 27.86 18.50 8.53
C VAL A 339 26.48 18.43 7.86
N PRO A 340 26.14 19.35 6.94
CA PRO A 340 24.88 19.30 6.22
C PRO A 340 24.75 18.07 5.32
N VAL A 341 23.53 17.55 5.22
CA VAL A 341 23.16 16.48 4.28
C VAL A 341 22.14 17.01 3.30
N LEU A 342 22.45 16.95 2.01
CA LEU A 342 21.61 17.46 0.94
C LEU A 342 21.13 16.32 0.02
N ALA A 343 19.84 16.28 -0.29
CA ALA A 343 19.28 15.32 -1.23
C ALA A 343 19.24 15.88 -2.66
N MET A 344 19.81 15.14 -3.61
CA MET A 344 19.71 15.45 -5.05
C MET A 344 18.31 15.26 -5.61
N ASN A 345 17.58 14.30 -5.05
CA ASN A 345 16.22 13.98 -5.43
C ASN A 345 15.42 13.65 -4.17
N LYS A 346 14.52 14.56 -3.80
CA LYS A 346 13.71 14.47 -2.59
C LYS A 346 12.95 13.14 -2.50
N PHE A 347 12.31 12.71 -3.60
CA PHE A 347 11.53 11.48 -3.66
C PHE A 347 12.42 10.24 -3.44
N LEU A 348 13.50 10.09 -4.21
CA LEU A 348 14.38 8.92 -4.12
C LEU A 348 15.15 8.85 -2.80
N CYS A 349 15.47 9.99 -2.19
CA CYS A 349 16.28 10.04 -0.96
C CYS A 349 15.45 10.00 0.33
N THR A 350 14.11 10.16 0.26
CA THR A 350 13.22 10.09 1.44
C THR A 350 13.44 8.85 2.31
N PRO A 351 13.72 7.63 1.79
CA PRO A 351 14.02 6.48 2.62
C PRO A 351 15.22 6.68 3.57
N ILE A 352 16.28 7.37 3.15
CA ILE A 352 17.45 7.66 4.00
C ILE A 352 17.03 8.58 5.15
N VAL A 353 16.23 9.61 4.84
CA VAL A 353 15.71 10.57 5.83
C VAL A 353 14.93 9.87 6.95
N GLY A 354 14.23 8.77 6.63
CA GLY A 354 13.48 7.99 7.63
C GLY A 354 14.34 7.24 8.64
N TYR A 355 15.63 7.01 8.34
CA TYR A 355 16.58 6.37 9.25
C TYR A 355 17.58 7.34 9.86
N LEU A 356 17.73 8.53 9.26
CA LEU A 356 18.69 9.53 9.69
C LEU A 356 18.07 10.42 10.78
N GLU A 357 18.66 10.46 11.97
CA GLU A 357 18.12 11.23 13.10
C GLU A 357 18.52 12.72 13.07
N ARG A 358 18.72 13.30 11.88
CA ARG A 358 19.09 14.71 11.69
C ARG A 358 18.50 15.33 10.42
N PRO A 359 18.49 16.67 10.28
CA PRO A 359 17.92 17.34 9.13
C PRO A 359 18.60 16.97 7.81
N VAL A 360 17.78 16.65 6.79
CA VAL A 360 18.21 16.51 5.40
C VAL A 360 17.56 17.61 4.57
N TYR A 361 18.37 18.35 3.82
CA TYR A 361 17.96 19.52 3.07
C TYR A 361 17.62 19.15 1.62
N ALA A 362 16.71 19.90 1.02
CA ALA A 362 16.42 19.87 -0.41
C ALA A 362 16.50 21.27 -1.00
N LEU A 363 16.90 21.36 -2.27
CA LEU A 363 16.89 22.58 -3.07
C LEU A 363 15.65 22.58 -3.99
N PRO A 364 15.19 23.77 -4.45
CA PRO A 364 15.83 25.09 -4.31
C PRO A 364 15.60 25.79 -2.96
N GLU A 365 14.66 25.31 -2.13
CA GLU A 365 14.26 26.01 -0.91
C GLU A 365 15.36 26.06 0.15
N GLY A 366 16.29 25.10 0.15
CA GLY A 366 17.36 25.00 1.15
C GLY A 366 16.84 24.67 2.54
N THR A 367 15.62 24.13 2.65
CA THR A 367 14.98 23.80 3.92
C THR A 367 15.02 22.29 4.18
N PRO A 368 15.04 21.86 5.46
CA PRO A 368 14.87 20.45 5.80
C PRO A 368 13.55 19.88 5.27
N PHE A 369 13.56 18.60 4.90
CA PHE A 369 12.34 17.85 4.60
C PHE A 369 12.35 16.49 5.27
N SER A 370 11.14 15.95 5.51
CA SER A 370 10.93 14.61 6.08
C SER A 370 9.99 13.73 5.24
N PHE A 371 9.30 14.31 4.25
CA PHE A 371 8.45 13.58 3.31
C PHE A 371 8.36 14.34 1.97
N PHE A 372 7.93 13.62 0.93
CA PHE A 372 7.69 14.15 -0.40
C PHE A 372 6.18 14.19 -0.67
N ARG A 373 5.67 15.29 -1.24
CA ARG A 373 4.25 15.41 -1.61
C ARG A 373 4.08 14.92 -3.05
N TRP A 374 3.11 14.05 -3.36
CA TRP A 374 2.96 13.50 -4.72
C TRP A 374 2.73 14.57 -5.80
N ALA A 375 2.09 15.69 -5.46
CA ALA A 375 1.87 16.79 -6.40
C ALA A 375 3.08 17.73 -6.56
N GLU A 376 4.16 17.51 -5.81
CA GLU A 376 5.38 18.31 -5.89
C GLU A 376 6.17 17.90 -7.14
N LYS A 377 6.72 18.88 -7.87
CA LYS A 377 7.59 18.56 -9.01
C LYS A 377 8.92 18.03 -8.48
N ILE A 378 9.40 16.93 -9.06
CA ILE A 378 10.75 16.45 -8.78
C ILE A 378 11.72 17.48 -9.34
N TYR A 379 12.51 18.07 -8.45
CA TYR A 379 13.54 19.04 -8.78
C TYR A 379 14.92 18.44 -8.50
N VAL A 380 15.81 18.54 -9.49
CA VAL A 380 17.21 18.10 -9.37
C VAL A 380 18.09 19.35 -9.43
N PRO A 381 18.86 19.65 -8.37
CA PRO A 381 19.62 20.90 -8.29
C PRO A 381 20.73 20.96 -9.32
N SER A 382 21.01 22.14 -9.87
CA SER A 382 22.19 22.33 -10.74
C SER A 382 23.49 22.32 -9.95
N ALA A 383 24.62 22.12 -10.64
CA ALA A 383 25.94 22.19 -10.02
C ALA A 383 26.21 23.55 -9.35
N GLN A 384 25.74 24.64 -9.96
CA GLN A 384 25.87 25.99 -9.40
C GLN A 384 25.09 26.16 -8.10
N GLU A 385 23.88 25.61 -8.01
CA GLU A 385 23.06 25.69 -6.79
C GLU A 385 23.64 24.85 -5.66
N LEU A 386 24.21 23.68 -5.98
CA LEU A 386 24.95 22.86 -5.02
C LEU A 386 26.18 23.59 -4.48
N ASP A 387 26.97 24.20 -5.36
CA ASP A 387 28.15 24.96 -4.99
C ASP A 387 27.78 26.18 -4.14
N LEU A 388 26.71 26.90 -4.49
CA LEU A 388 26.21 28.04 -3.74
C LEU A 388 25.76 27.63 -2.33
N PHE A 389 25.02 26.52 -2.22
CA PHE A 389 24.59 26.00 -0.92
C PHE A 389 25.78 25.55 -0.07
N GLY A 390 26.77 24.89 -0.68
CA GLY A 390 28.03 24.54 -0.02
C GLY A 390 28.83 25.76 0.46
N GLN A 391 28.92 26.81 -0.36
CA GLN A 391 29.56 28.08 -0.01
C GLN A 391 28.87 28.75 1.18
N TYR A 392 27.54 28.78 1.22
CA TYR A 392 26.79 29.32 2.35
C TYR A 392 27.13 28.59 3.67
N TYR A 393 27.20 27.25 3.67
CA TYR A 393 27.58 26.50 4.87
C TYR A 393 29.03 26.73 5.27
N LYS A 394 29.93 26.91 4.30
CA LYS A 394 31.32 27.25 4.58
C LYS A 394 31.45 28.62 5.24
N GLU A 395 30.88 29.65 4.61
CA GLU A 395 31.04 31.05 5.04
C GLU A 395 30.29 31.35 6.35
N TYR A 396 29.06 30.85 6.49
CA TYR A 396 28.17 31.22 7.59
C TYR A 396 28.03 30.16 8.68
N LYS A 397 28.36 28.90 8.40
CA LYS A 397 28.28 27.78 9.36
C LYS A 397 29.63 27.16 9.70
N GLN A 398 30.73 27.65 9.10
CA GLN A 398 32.09 27.15 9.30
C GLN A 398 32.22 25.64 9.01
N GLN A 399 31.44 25.12 8.05
CA GLN A 399 31.48 23.73 7.63
C GLN A 399 32.05 23.62 6.22
N GLU A 400 33.24 23.03 6.10
CA GLU A 400 33.93 22.89 4.81
C GLU A 400 33.49 21.67 4.00
N GLN A 401 32.72 20.78 4.62
CA GLN A 401 32.26 19.52 4.03
C GLN A 401 30.74 19.47 4.04
N MET A 402 30.19 18.90 2.98
CA MET A 402 28.76 18.58 2.86
C MET A 402 28.60 17.19 2.27
N VAL A 403 27.65 16.43 2.81
CA VAL A 403 27.25 15.14 2.24
C VAL A 403 26.11 15.38 1.25
N VAL A 404 26.26 14.87 0.03
CA VAL A 404 25.23 14.88 -0.99
C VAL A 404 24.76 13.45 -1.22
N ILE A 405 23.45 13.21 -1.05
CA ILE A 405 22.82 11.90 -1.21
C ILE A 405 22.03 11.85 -2.52
N SER A 406 22.15 10.73 -3.23
CA SER A 406 21.42 10.48 -4.48
C SER A 406 20.95 9.03 -4.57
N GLY A 407 19.78 8.81 -5.16
CA GLY A 407 19.28 7.47 -5.51
C GLY A 407 19.87 6.93 -6.81
N GLU A 408 20.56 7.77 -7.58
CA GLU A 408 21.18 7.42 -8.87
C GLU A 408 22.60 7.98 -8.95
N ALA A 409 23.44 7.37 -9.78
CA ALA A 409 24.79 7.84 -10.00
C ALA A 409 24.76 9.24 -10.64
N ILE A 410 25.45 10.19 -10.02
CA ILE A 410 25.59 11.56 -10.53
C ILE A 410 26.69 11.60 -11.59
N ASP A 411 26.41 12.28 -12.72
CA ASP A 411 27.42 12.58 -13.73
C ASP A 411 28.45 13.59 -13.19
N ILE A 412 29.62 13.08 -12.80
CA ILE A 412 30.72 13.88 -12.26
C ILE A 412 31.28 14.92 -13.25
N ASN A 413 31.05 14.77 -14.56
CA ASN A 413 31.46 15.78 -15.54
C ASN A 413 30.60 17.04 -15.42
N ARG A 414 29.32 16.88 -15.02
CA ARG A 414 28.41 17.98 -14.73
C ARG A 414 28.61 18.55 -13.34
N TYR A 415 28.98 17.71 -12.38
CA TYR A 415 29.15 18.08 -10.97
C TYR A 415 30.60 17.87 -10.51
N THR A 416 31.51 18.68 -11.07
CA THR A 416 32.97 18.49 -10.93
C THR A 416 33.50 18.59 -9.50
N ASN A 417 32.77 19.27 -8.61
CA ASN A 417 33.16 19.46 -7.22
C ASN A 417 32.72 18.30 -6.31
N LEU A 418 31.88 17.39 -6.81
CA LEU A 418 31.46 16.21 -6.06
C LEU A 418 32.47 15.08 -6.20
N ARG A 419 32.83 14.48 -5.07
CA ARG A 419 33.65 13.26 -5.02
C ARG A 419 32.81 12.13 -4.47
N LEU A 420 32.75 11.01 -5.20
CA LEU A 420 32.07 9.82 -4.74
C LEU A 420 32.72 9.33 -3.43
N TRP A 421 31.90 9.16 -2.41
CA TRP A 421 32.33 8.74 -1.08
C TRP A 421 32.04 7.27 -0.82
N LYS A 422 30.80 6.85 -1.08
CA LYS A 422 30.36 5.46 -0.87
C LYS A 422 29.15 5.12 -1.72
N THR A 423 29.06 3.86 -2.16
CA THR A 423 27.88 3.32 -2.83
C THR A 423 27.24 2.20 -2.01
N PHE A 424 25.91 2.09 -2.14
CA PHE A 424 25.08 1.05 -1.55
C PHE A 424 24.21 0.45 -2.66
N GLU A 425 24.79 -0.46 -3.42
CA GLU A 425 24.21 -1.07 -4.62
C GLU A 425 23.93 -2.56 -4.44
N SER A 426 24.17 -3.10 -3.24
CA SER A 426 23.84 -4.50 -2.92
C SER A 426 22.36 -4.76 -3.12
N TYR A 427 22.00 -5.99 -3.51
CA TYR A 427 20.60 -6.35 -3.65
C TYR A 427 19.83 -6.08 -2.35
N SER A 428 18.75 -5.32 -2.47
CA SER A 428 17.74 -5.09 -1.44
C SER A 428 16.37 -5.49 -1.98
N ILE A 429 15.41 -5.77 -1.10
CA ILE A 429 14.05 -6.15 -1.53
C ILE A 429 13.38 -5.02 -2.34
N LYS A 430 13.66 -3.76 -1.99
CA LYS A 430 13.23 -2.59 -2.76
C LYS A 430 13.97 -2.36 -4.07
N ASN A 431 15.09 -3.06 -4.29
CA ASN A 431 15.94 -2.90 -5.46
C ASN A 431 16.33 -1.44 -5.73
N GLU A 432 16.71 -0.73 -4.67
CA GLU A 432 17.15 0.67 -4.72
C GLU A 432 18.65 0.76 -4.45
N SER A 433 19.31 1.75 -5.05
CA SER A 433 20.72 2.05 -4.82
C SER A 433 20.86 3.44 -4.22
N PHE A 434 21.92 3.64 -3.42
CA PHE A 434 22.26 4.96 -2.91
C PHE A 434 23.72 5.29 -3.15
N TYR A 435 23.97 6.53 -3.53
CA TYR A 435 25.27 7.09 -3.82
C TYR A 435 25.48 8.29 -2.91
N LEU A 436 26.54 8.23 -2.12
CA LEU A 436 26.96 9.31 -1.23
C LEU A 436 28.14 10.01 -1.85
N TYR A 437 28.07 11.33 -1.93
CA TYR A 437 29.13 12.19 -2.43
C TYR A 437 29.53 13.18 -1.34
N LEU A 438 30.79 13.58 -1.36
CA LEU A 438 31.29 14.72 -0.60
C LEU A 438 31.46 15.90 -1.55
N LEU A 439 30.86 17.03 -1.19
CA LEU A 439 31.21 18.31 -1.77
C LEU A 439 32.34 18.89 -0.92
N GLY A 440 33.56 18.89 -1.46
CA GLY A 440 34.69 19.59 -0.89
C GLY A 440 34.88 20.91 -1.62
N SER A 441 35.10 22.01 -0.90
CA SER A 441 35.33 23.31 -1.53
C SER A 441 36.65 23.31 -2.33
N GLY A 442 36.61 22.89 -3.58
CA GLY A 442 37.63 23.21 -4.57
C GLY A 442 37.42 24.64 -5.02
N THR A 443 38.43 25.49 -4.82
CA THR A 443 38.53 26.82 -5.40
C THR A 443 38.26 26.77 -6.90
N VAL A 444 37.14 27.34 -7.33
CA VAL A 444 36.99 27.80 -8.71
C VAL A 444 37.81 29.08 -8.82
N GLN A 445 39.12 28.94 -9.04
CA GLN A 445 39.89 30.00 -9.68
C GLN A 445 39.63 29.88 -11.17
N ARG A 446 38.90 30.87 -11.70
CA ARG A 446 38.71 31.10 -13.13
C ARG A 446 40.03 31.34 -13.85
#